data_AF-A0A316BB69-F1
#
_entry.id   AF-A0A316BB69-F1
#
_cell.length_a   1.000
_cell.length_b   1.000
_cell.length_c   1.000
_cell.angle_alpha   90.00
_cell.angle_beta   90.00
_cell.angle_gamma   90.00
#
_symmetry.space_group_name_H-M   'P 1'
#
loop_
_entity.id
_entity.type
_entity.pdbx_description
1 polymer ?
#
loop_
_entity_poly.entity_id
_entity_poly.type
_entity_poly.pdbx_seq_one_letter_code
_entity_poly.pdbx_strand_id
1 'polypeptide(L)'
;MVENSVNKVPKGPKVLGVLSMVFSGLGIIGMVMIMIAAALPSGRSVQIESVEATKLIVFFLGACLGYMLAPVGGLLGIISMIIMLVKRSRKILWLPITGAAIGMFAFVGSIIATAGIG
;
A
#
# COMPACT_ATOMS: atom_id res chain seq x y z
N MET A 1 37.87 -27.85 9.23
CA MET A 1 36.41 -27.78 9.43
C MET A 1 35.96 -26.40 8.96
N VAL A 2 35.16 -26.37 7.90
CA VAL A 2 34.79 -25.15 7.17
C VAL A 2 33.83 -24.32 8.03
N GLU A 3 34.28 -23.13 8.41
CA GLU A 3 33.45 -22.14 9.11
C GLU A 3 32.19 -21.84 8.32
N ASN A 4 31.08 -21.89 9.04
CA ASN A 4 29.72 -21.61 8.60
C ASN A 4 29.65 -20.45 7.62
N SER A 5 29.33 -20.74 6.36
CA SER A 5 28.83 -19.75 5.40
C SER A 5 27.47 -19.27 5.91
N VAL A 6 27.54 -18.25 6.78
CA VAL A 6 26.40 -17.47 7.25
C VAL A 6 25.51 -17.22 6.04
N ASN A 7 24.29 -17.77 6.07
CA ASN A 7 23.20 -17.52 5.13
C ASN A 7 22.95 -16.00 5.07
N LYS A 8 23.78 -15.27 4.31
CA LYS A 8 23.66 -13.84 4.10
C LYS A 8 22.48 -13.67 3.17
N VAL A 9 21.33 -13.32 3.76
CA VAL A 9 20.16 -12.88 3.01
C VAL A 9 20.63 -11.78 2.05
N PRO A 10 20.40 -11.92 0.73
CA PRO A 10 20.91 -10.97 -0.23
C PRO A 10 20.29 -9.59 0.06
N LYS A 11 21.11 -8.53 -0.03
CA LYS A 11 20.67 -7.16 0.30
C LYS A 11 19.51 -6.70 -0.59
N GLY A 12 19.49 -7.07 -1.87
CA GLY A 12 18.46 -6.67 -2.85
C GLY A 12 17.02 -7.03 -2.45
N PRO A 13 16.69 -8.31 -2.18
CA PRO A 13 15.36 -8.71 -1.71
C PRO A 13 14.92 -8.02 -0.42
N LYS A 14 15.86 -7.74 0.50
CA LYS A 14 15.56 -7.00 1.73
C LYS A 14 15.15 -5.56 1.42
N VAL A 15 15.87 -4.89 0.50
CA VAL A 15 15.52 -3.53 0.04
C VAL A 15 14.16 -3.53 -0.66
N LEU A 16 13.88 -4.50 -1.53
CA LEU A 16 12.58 -4.65 -2.19
C LEU A 16 11.44 -4.89 -1.18
N GLY A 17 11.68 -5.66 -0.13
CA GLY A 17 10.70 -5.88 0.95
C GLY A 17 10.43 -4.62 1.77
N VAL A 18 11.46 -3.80 2.04
CA VAL A 18 11.28 -2.51 2.73
C VAL A 18 10.55 -1.52 1.83
N LEU A 19 10.92 -1.41 0.55
CA LEU A 19 10.22 -0.57 -0.42
C LEU A 19 8.75 -0.99 -0.55
N SER A 20 8.48 -2.31 -0.61
CA SER A 20 7.12 -2.84 -0.58
C SER A 20 6.34 -2.34 0.62
N MET A 21 6.89 -2.42 1.84
CA MET A 21 6.22 -1.88 3.04
C MET A 21 5.95 -0.38 2.94
N VAL A 22 6.90 0.41 2.43
CA VAL A 22 6.73 1.87 2.28
C VAL A 22 5.60 2.18 1.31
N PHE A 23 5.61 1.58 0.11
CA PHE A 23 4.58 1.80 -0.89
C PHE A 23 3.20 1.29 -0.45
N SER A 24 3.15 0.13 0.21
CA SER A 24 1.92 -0.41 0.80
C SER A 24 1.38 0.48 1.93
N GLY A 25 2.26 1.07 2.74
CA GLY A 25 1.89 2.05 3.77
C GLY A 25 1.34 3.35 3.19
N LEU A 26 1.96 3.87 2.12
CA LEU A 26 1.41 5.00 1.35
C LEU A 26 0.03 4.66 0.75
N GLY A 27 -0.15 3.41 0.31
CA GLY A 27 -1.45 2.89 -0.12
C GLY A 27 -2.51 2.95 0.97
N ILE A 28 -2.19 2.58 2.22
CA ILE A 28 -3.11 2.73 3.37
C ILE A 28 -3.48 4.19 3.56
N ILE A 29 -2.51 5.10 3.50
CA ILE A 29 -2.77 6.54 3.66
C ILE A 29 -3.75 7.00 2.57
N GLY A 30 -3.55 6.56 1.32
CA GLY A 30 -4.48 6.80 0.22
C GLY A 30 -5.89 6.29 0.50
N MET A 31 -6.02 5.04 0.94
CA MET A 31 -7.29 4.44 1.34
C MET A 31 -8.02 5.25 2.42
N VAL A 32 -7.30 5.70 3.46
CA VAL A 32 -7.87 6.50 4.54
C VAL A 32 -8.35 7.86 4.03
N MET A 33 -7.60 8.51 3.13
CA MET A 33 -8.03 9.75 2.51
C MET A 33 -9.31 9.58 1.69
N ILE A 34 -9.45 8.48 0.93
CA ILE A 34 -10.70 8.18 0.19
C ILE A 34 -11.85 7.98 1.17
N MET A 35 -11.65 7.26 2.28
CA MET A 35 -12.69 7.08 3.30
C MET A 35 -13.11 8.40 3.97
N ILE A 36 -12.16 9.30 4.24
CA ILE A 36 -12.45 10.64 4.76
C ILE A 36 -13.27 11.43 3.72
N ALA A 37 -12.89 11.38 2.45
CA ALA A 37 -13.66 12.01 1.38
C ALA A 37 -15.09 11.45 1.28
N ALA A 38 -15.27 10.14 1.44
CA ALA A 38 -16.58 9.49 1.45
C ALA A 38 -17.46 9.97 2.61
N ALA A 39 -16.86 10.17 3.78
CA ALA A 39 -17.58 10.59 4.98
C ALA A 39 -17.92 12.10 5.01
N LEU A 40 -17.37 12.92 4.11
CA LEU A 40 -17.67 14.35 4.06
C LEU A 40 -19.11 14.61 3.56
N PRO A 41 -19.94 15.36 4.32
CA PRO A 41 -21.32 15.65 3.96
C PRO A 41 -21.42 16.58 2.75
N SER A 42 -22.34 16.27 1.83
CA SER A 42 -22.71 17.13 0.71
C SER A 42 -23.90 18.00 1.11
N GLY A 43 -23.79 19.34 1.04
CA GLY A 43 -24.87 20.29 1.37
C GLY A 43 -25.46 20.99 0.12
N ARG A 44 -26.41 21.96 0.26
CA ARG A 44 -26.90 22.84 -0.85
C ARG A 44 -26.68 24.40 -0.83
N SER A 45 -26.18 25.06 0.21
CA SER A 45 -25.78 26.50 0.25
C SER A 45 -24.29 26.86 -0.01
N VAL A 46 -23.97 27.70 -1.01
CA VAL A 46 -22.73 28.48 -1.34
C VAL A 46 -21.38 28.19 -0.61
N GLN A 47 -21.35 27.97 0.71
CA GLN A 47 -20.24 27.32 1.44
C GLN A 47 -19.92 25.88 0.99
N ILE A 48 -20.73 25.25 0.14
CA ILE A 48 -20.50 23.86 -0.33
C ILE A 48 -19.53 23.75 -1.46
N GLU A 49 -19.36 24.81 -2.24
CA GLU A 49 -18.39 24.76 -3.33
C GLU A 49 -16.98 24.48 -2.79
N SER A 50 -16.66 25.00 -1.59
CA SER A 50 -15.41 24.70 -0.90
C SER A 50 -15.36 23.30 -0.27
N VAL A 51 -16.49 22.78 0.24
CA VAL A 51 -16.56 21.44 0.86
C VAL A 51 -16.52 20.34 -0.20
N GLU A 52 -17.21 20.52 -1.32
CA GLU A 52 -17.15 19.62 -2.47
C GLU A 52 -15.79 19.67 -3.14
N ALA A 53 -15.18 20.86 -3.32
CA ALA A 53 -13.80 20.96 -3.81
C ALA A 53 -12.81 20.26 -2.88
N THR A 54 -12.97 20.40 -1.56
CA THR A 54 -12.14 19.70 -0.56
C THR A 54 -12.32 18.19 -0.65
N LYS A 55 -13.58 17.72 -0.75
CA LYS A 55 -13.90 16.30 -0.94
C LYS A 55 -13.24 15.74 -2.21
N LEU A 56 -13.30 16.48 -3.31
CA LEU A 56 -12.71 16.08 -4.60
C LEU A 56 -11.18 16.05 -4.54
N ILE A 57 -10.54 17.05 -3.93
CA ILE A 57 -9.08 17.09 -3.76
C ILE A 57 -8.59 15.93 -2.88
N VAL A 58 -9.24 15.71 -1.73
CA VAL A 58 -8.88 14.63 -0.79
C VAL A 58 -9.12 13.27 -1.43
N PHE A 59 -10.21 13.12 -2.18
CA PHE A 59 -10.49 11.92 -2.96
C PHE A 59 -9.41 11.69 -4.03
N PHE A 60 -9.02 12.72 -4.79
CA PHE A 60 -8.03 12.59 -5.87
C PHE A 60 -6.64 12.24 -5.33
N LEU A 61 -6.21 12.89 -4.25
CA LEU A 61 -4.97 12.55 -3.55
C LEU A 61 -5.01 11.11 -3.00
N GLY A 62 -6.13 10.74 -2.39
CA GLY A 62 -6.36 9.40 -1.88
C GLY A 62 -6.33 8.35 -2.99
N ALA A 63 -6.95 8.64 -4.14
CA ALA A 63 -6.98 7.77 -5.31
C ALA A 63 -5.60 7.63 -5.94
N CYS A 64 -4.82 8.71 -6.10
CA CYS A 64 -3.45 8.62 -6.60
C CYS A 64 -2.59 7.72 -5.71
N LEU A 65 -2.66 7.88 -4.39
CA LEU A 65 -1.88 7.07 -3.45
C LEU A 65 -2.39 5.62 -3.37
N GLY A 66 -3.71 5.43 -3.29
CA GLY A 66 -4.35 4.12 -3.15
C GLY A 66 -4.29 3.27 -4.43
N TYR A 67 -4.61 3.84 -5.59
CA TYR A 67 -4.63 3.10 -6.86
C TYR A 67 -3.26 2.97 -7.51
N MET A 68 -2.36 3.95 -7.39
CA MET A 68 -1.06 3.87 -8.07
C MET A 68 0.02 3.24 -7.19
N LEU A 69 0.07 3.54 -5.89
CA LEU A 69 1.17 3.08 -5.03
C LEU A 69 0.89 1.74 -4.34
N ALA A 70 -0.36 1.46 -3.94
CA ALA A 70 -0.70 0.19 -3.27
C ALA A 70 -0.39 -1.06 -4.13
N PRO A 71 -0.75 -1.14 -5.44
CA PRO A 71 -0.41 -2.32 -6.24
C PRO A 71 1.08 -2.43 -6.52
N VAL A 72 1.82 -1.31 -6.59
CA VAL A 72 3.28 -1.32 -6.69
C VAL A 72 3.90 -1.92 -5.42
N GLY A 73 3.43 -1.51 -4.24
CA GLY A 73 3.84 -2.08 -2.96
C GLY A 73 3.54 -3.58 -2.87
N GLY A 74 2.35 -4.01 -3.31
CA GLY A 74 1.96 -5.41 -3.39
C GLY A 74 2.87 -6.25 -4.30
N LEU A 75 3.11 -5.78 -5.53
CA LEU A 75 3.97 -6.45 -6.52
C LEU A 75 5.41 -6.58 -6.04
N LEU A 76 6.00 -5.51 -5.50
CA LEU A 76 7.36 -5.54 -4.94
C LEU A 76 7.48 -6.53 -3.77
N GLY A 77 6.43 -6.65 -2.97
CA GLY A 77 6.34 -7.62 -1.87
C GLY A 77 6.35 -9.05 -2.39
N ILE A 78 5.52 -9.35 -3.40
CA ILE A 78 5.47 -10.67 -4.03
C ILE A 78 6.82 -11.03 -4.68
N ILE A 79 7.44 -10.12 -5.42
CA ILE A 79 8.75 -10.33 -6.06
C ILE A 79 9.82 -10.62 -4.99
N SER A 80 9.87 -9.83 -3.92
CA SER A 80 10.79 -10.06 -2.80
C SER A 80 10.54 -11.42 -2.14
N MET A 81 9.27 -11.80 -1.94
CA MET A 81 8.88 -13.09 -1.36
C MET A 81 9.37 -14.27 -2.21
N ILE A 82 9.14 -14.23 -3.52
CA ILE A 82 9.56 -15.29 -4.47
C ILE A 82 11.08 -15.47 -4.39
N ILE A 83 11.85 -14.39 -4.45
CA ILE A 83 13.32 -14.46 -4.40
C ILE A 83 13.81 -15.03 -3.05
N MET A 84 13.17 -14.65 -1.94
CA MET A 84 13.53 -15.16 -0.61
C MET A 84 13.14 -16.63 -0.38
N LEU A 85 12.03 -17.08 -0.97
CA LEU A 85 11.61 -18.49 -0.98
C LEU A 85 12.60 -19.36 -1.77
N VAL A 86 12.97 -18.92 -2.98
CA VAL A 86 13.95 -19.62 -3.84
C VAL A 86 15.30 -19.76 -3.14
N LYS A 87 15.74 -18.73 -2.40
CA LYS A 87 17.00 -18.74 -1.65
C LYS A 87 16.91 -19.34 -0.23
N ARG A 88 15.85 -20.09 0.08
CA ARG A 88 15.58 -20.74 1.39
C ARG A 88 15.77 -19.83 2.62
N SER A 89 15.61 -18.52 2.47
CA SER A 89 15.82 -17.53 3.54
C SER A 89 14.54 -17.33 4.36
N ARG A 90 14.04 -18.41 4.97
CA ARG A 90 12.70 -18.44 5.60
C ARG A 90 12.51 -17.47 6.77
N LYS A 91 13.60 -17.11 7.48
CA LYS A 91 13.53 -16.26 8.68
C LYS A 91 13.09 -14.81 8.41
N ILE A 92 13.18 -14.32 7.17
CA ILE A 92 12.84 -12.92 6.81
C ILE A 92 11.65 -12.85 5.85
N LEU A 93 10.95 -13.98 5.59
CA LEU A 93 9.78 -14.00 4.71
C LEU A 93 8.61 -13.15 5.22
N TRP A 94 8.58 -12.84 6.51
CA TRP A 94 7.49 -12.07 7.09
C TRP A 94 7.42 -10.63 6.58
N LEU A 95 8.56 -10.02 6.23
CA LEU A 95 8.63 -8.67 5.66
C LEU A 95 7.89 -8.53 4.32
N PRO A 96 8.21 -9.35 3.29
CA PRO A 96 7.50 -9.26 2.02
C PRO A 96 6.05 -9.77 2.10
N ILE A 97 5.74 -10.73 2.98
CA ILE A 97 4.35 -11.19 3.19
C ILE A 97 3.48 -10.07 3.76
N THR A 98 3.95 -9.39 4.81
CA THR A 98 3.22 -8.26 5.40
C THR A 98 3.10 -7.10 4.42
N GLY A 99 4.16 -6.76 3.68
CA GLY A 99 4.12 -5.76 2.61
C GLY A 99 3.10 -6.08 1.52
N ALA A 100 3.05 -7.33 1.05
CA ALA A 100 2.10 -7.77 0.03
C ALA A 100 0.65 -7.77 0.55
N ALA A 101 0.41 -8.31 1.76
CA ALA A 101 -0.91 -8.36 2.38
C ALA A 101 -1.47 -6.95 2.64
N ILE A 102 -0.63 -6.05 3.17
CA ILE A 102 -1.02 -4.66 3.42
C ILE A 102 -1.30 -3.92 2.11
N GLY A 103 -0.45 -4.09 1.10
CA GLY A 103 -0.64 -3.45 -0.21
C GLY A 103 -1.94 -3.90 -0.88
N MET A 104 -2.24 -5.19 -0.81
CA MET A 104 -3.47 -5.75 -1.36
C MET A 104 -4.71 -5.30 -0.58
N PHE A 105 -4.62 -5.25 0.76
CA PHE A 105 -5.69 -4.71 1.61
C PHE A 105 -5.97 -3.24 1.29
N ALA A 106 -4.94 -2.40 1.21
CA ALA A 106 -5.06 -0.99 0.89
C ALA A 106 -5.68 -0.77 -0.51
N PHE A 107 -5.30 -1.59 -1.49
CA PHE A 107 -5.86 -1.52 -2.84
C PHE A 107 -7.35 -1.89 -2.87
N VAL A 108 -7.72 -3.04 -2.28
CA VAL A 108 -9.12 -3.49 -2.22
C VAL A 108 -9.97 -2.52 -1.41
N GLY A 109 -9.45 -2.03 -0.27
CA GLY A 109 -10.13 -1.02 0.54
C GLY A 109 -10.34 0.29 -0.19
N SER A 110 -9.38 0.73 -1.01
CA SER A 110 -9.52 1.93 -1.86
C SER A 110 -10.59 1.75 -2.94
N ILE A 111 -10.70 0.55 -3.53
CA ILE A 111 -11.78 0.22 -4.49
C ILE A 111 -13.15 0.27 -3.82
N ILE A 112 -13.30 -0.36 -2.66
CA ILE A 112 -14.57 -0.39 -1.92
C ILE A 112 -14.95 1.02 -1.48
N ALA A 113 -14.00 1.78 -0.94
CA ALA A 113 -14.23 3.16 -0.50
C ALA A 113 -14.63 4.07 -1.66
N THR A 114 -14.06 3.85 -2.85
CA THR A 114 -14.45 4.58 -4.06
C THR A 114 -15.84 4.19 -4.56
N ALA A 115 -16.19 2.91 -4.51
CA ALA A 115 -17.52 2.43 -4.89
C ALA A 115 -18.63 2.95 -3.96
N GLY A 116 -18.33 3.20 -2.68
CA GLY A 116 -19.26 3.78 -1.71
C GLY A 116 -19.43 5.30 -1.80
N ILE A 117 -18.68 6.00 -2.65
CA ILE A 117 -18.80 7.46 -2.88
C ILE A 117 -19.87 7.79 -3.94
N GLY A 118 -20.42 6.77 -4.63
CA GLY A 118 -21.47 6.88 -5.64
C GLY A 118 -22.87 7.07 -5.07
#